data_AF-A0A522V3P4-F1
#
_entry.id   AF-A0A522V3P4-F1
#
_cell.length_a   1.000
_cell.length_b   1.000
_cell.length_c   1.000
_cell.angle_alpha   90.00
_cell.angle_beta   90.00
_cell.angle_gamma   90.00
#
_symmetry.space_group_name_H-M   'P 1'
#
loop_
_entity.id
_entity.type
_entity.pdbx_description
1 polymer ?
#
loop_
_entity_poly.entity_id
_entity_poly.type
_entity_poly.pdbx_seq_one_letter_code
_entity_poly.pdbx_strand_id
1 'polypeptide(L)'
;MLKINTYNIKRNENRIVFILVSLIVAILAINFSSLAQKLSWLNYFFIALWIYLLILQQKLKKTAYAEELRQFKLSMESNKRKYQRYAVGRGDKIRVFFTVVKYLWVFELKKKRFAKVIDISEGGLLVQTDTKDIAEGDKASAVTIEFPQAGTVKADALFVRVTSDRCALSFVNPTNASRNIIKKYILLNSLELSDGKG
;
A
#
# COMPACT_ATOMS: atom_id res chain seq x y z
N MET A 1 -2.41 -34.09 -7.12
CA MET A 1 -1.23 -33.28 -6.75
C MET A 1 -1.51 -32.62 -5.40
N LEU A 2 -0.97 -33.18 -4.30
CA LEU A 2 -1.23 -32.70 -2.94
C LEU A 2 -0.57 -31.34 -2.72
N LYS A 3 -1.37 -30.26 -2.70
CA LYS A 3 -0.96 -28.98 -2.14
C LYS A 3 -0.88 -29.13 -0.63
N ILE A 4 0.25 -29.64 -0.14
CA ILE A 4 0.56 -29.61 1.29
C ILE A 4 0.55 -28.13 1.70
N ASN A 5 -0.36 -27.83 2.62
CA ASN A 5 -0.70 -26.49 3.05
C ASN A 5 0.47 -25.88 3.81
N THR A 6 1.43 -25.32 3.06
CA THR A 6 2.72 -24.80 3.53
C THR A 6 2.55 -23.72 4.59
N TYR A 7 1.38 -23.06 4.61
CA TYR A 7 0.98 -22.09 5.61
C TYR A 7 0.75 -22.71 7.00
N ASN A 8 0.14 -23.91 7.06
CA ASN A 8 -0.07 -24.62 8.34
C ASN A 8 1.25 -25.14 8.91
N ILE A 9 2.19 -25.58 8.07
CA ILE A 9 3.51 -26.04 8.49
C ILE A 9 4.30 -24.88 9.10
N LYS A 10 4.37 -23.74 8.41
CA LYS A 10 5.12 -22.55 8.89
C LYS A 10 4.51 -21.93 10.16
N ARG A 11 3.19 -22.03 10.34
CA ARG A 11 2.48 -21.60 11.56
C ARG A 11 2.77 -22.52 12.75
N ASN A 12 2.90 -23.83 12.51
CA ASN A 12 3.29 -24.80 13.53
C ASN A 12 4.75 -24.67 13.94
N GLU A 13 5.66 -24.44 12.99
CA GLU A 13 7.09 -24.20 13.29
C GLU A 13 7.28 -22.98 14.20
N ASN A 14 6.63 -21.86 13.91
CA ASN A 14 6.70 -20.66 14.77
C ASN A 14 6.12 -20.90 16.18
N ARG A 15 5.09 -21.75 16.30
CA ARG A 15 4.53 -22.14 17.61
C ARG A 15 5.50 -23.03 18.40
N ILE A 16 6.12 -23.99 17.73
CA ILE A 16 7.10 -24.89 18.34
C ILE A 16 8.33 -24.10 18.82
N VAL A 17 8.84 -23.18 18.00
CA VAL A 17 9.96 -22.30 18.40
C VAL A 17 9.58 -21.42 19.60
N PHE A 18 8.37 -20.86 19.61
CA PHE A 18 7.92 -20.05 20.75
C PHE A 18 7.80 -20.87 22.05
N ILE A 19 7.29 -22.10 21.97
CA ILE A 19 7.18 -23.01 23.12
C ILE A 19 8.57 -23.40 23.63
N LEU A 20 9.50 -23.76 22.73
CA LEU A 20 10.87 -24.12 23.08
C LEU A 20 11.62 -22.95 23.74
N VAL A 21 11.52 -21.74 23.18
CA VAL A 21 12.13 -20.54 23.77
C VAL A 21 11.54 -20.24 25.15
N SER A 22 10.22 -20.34 25.31
CA SER A 22 9.55 -20.13 26.61
C SER A 22 9.98 -21.17 27.65
N LEU A 23 10.17 -22.43 27.24
CA LEU A 23 10.65 -23.50 28.10
C LEU A 23 12.10 -23.28 28.55
N ILE A 24 12.98 -22.86 27.63
CA ILE A 24 14.38 -22.54 27.93
C ILE A 24 14.48 -21.36 28.91
N VAL A 25 13.68 -20.30 28.70
CA VAL A 25 13.58 -19.14 29.59
C VAL A 25 13.13 -19.57 30.99
N ALA A 26 12.12 -20.44 31.09
CA ALA A 26 11.64 -20.94 32.38
C ALA A 26 12.70 -21.76 33.12
N ILE A 27 13.45 -22.62 32.42
CA ILE A 27 14.54 -23.41 32.99
C ILE A 27 15.69 -22.51 33.48
N LEU A 28 16.07 -21.49 32.71
CA LEU A 28 17.09 -20.52 33.10
C LEU A 28 16.65 -19.69 34.33
N ALA A 29 15.36 -19.37 34.43
CA ALA A 29 14.79 -18.63 35.56
C ALA A 29 14.88 -19.38 36.91
N ILE A 30 14.84 -20.71 36.88
CA ILE A 30 14.95 -21.57 38.07
C ILE A 30 16.36 -21.55 38.66
N ASN A 31 17.39 -21.37 37.82
CA ASN A 31 18.80 -21.38 38.24
C ASN A 31 19.31 -20.05 38.81
N PHE A 32 18.49 -18.99 38.86
CA PHE A 32 18.88 -17.74 39.50
C PHE A 32 18.81 -17.86 41.02
N SER A 33 19.92 -17.52 41.68
CA SER A 33 20.10 -17.63 43.13
C SER A 33 19.41 -16.52 43.91
N SER A 34 19.05 -15.39 43.28
CA SER A 34 18.40 -14.26 43.95
C SER A 34 17.12 -13.77 43.27
N LEU A 35 16.21 -13.21 44.07
CA LEU A 35 14.94 -12.64 43.60
C LEU A 35 15.16 -11.47 42.62
N ALA A 36 16.19 -10.65 42.85
CA ALA A 36 16.53 -9.52 41.99
C ALA A 36 16.99 -9.96 40.58
N GLN A 37 17.72 -11.08 40.48
CA GLN A 37 18.09 -11.67 39.19
C GLN A 37 16.87 -12.20 38.45
N LYS A 38 15.94 -12.88 39.15
CA LYS A 38 14.68 -13.37 38.57
C LYS A 38 13.83 -12.23 38.00
N LEU A 39 13.67 -11.13 38.74
CA LEU A 39 12.95 -9.92 38.30
C LEU A 39 13.60 -9.25 37.08
N SER A 40 14.93 -9.14 37.07
CA SER A 40 15.67 -8.56 35.94
C SER A 40 15.52 -9.40 34.67
N TRP A 41 15.59 -10.73 34.82
CA TRP A 41 15.41 -11.66 33.70
C TRP A 41 13.99 -11.66 33.15
N LEU A 42 12.99 -11.57 34.02
CA LEU A 42 11.59 -11.43 33.64
C LEU A 42 11.39 -10.16 32.79
N ASN A 43 12.00 -9.04 33.18
CA ASN A 43 11.96 -7.80 32.41
C ASN A 43 12.61 -7.96 31.02
N TYR A 44 13.79 -8.58 30.93
CA TYR A 44 14.41 -8.86 29.63
C TYR A 44 13.55 -9.76 28.74
N PHE A 45 12.91 -10.77 29.32
CA PHE A 45 11.98 -11.64 28.59
C PHE A 45 10.79 -10.86 28.04
N PHE A 46 10.15 -10.00 28.83
CA PHE A 46 9.03 -9.18 28.36
C PHE A 46 9.45 -8.18 27.27
N ILE A 47 10.64 -7.58 27.39
CA ILE A 47 11.18 -6.70 26.34
C ILE A 47 11.39 -7.50 25.03
N ALA A 48 12.01 -8.68 25.11
CA ALA A 48 12.24 -9.53 23.94
C ALA A 48 10.92 -10.01 23.31
N LEU A 49 9.94 -10.39 24.14
CA LEU A 49 8.60 -10.78 23.70
C LEU A 49 7.89 -9.62 22.99
N TRP A 50 7.99 -8.41 23.54
CA TRP A 50 7.37 -7.23 22.95
C TRP A 50 7.99 -6.88 21.58
N ILE A 51 9.32 -6.94 21.47
CA ILE A 51 10.03 -6.77 20.19
C ILE A 51 9.58 -7.86 19.18
N TYR A 52 9.49 -9.12 19.61
CA TYR A 52 9.03 -10.22 18.76
C TYR A 52 7.60 -10.00 18.25
N LEU A 53 6.68 -9.58 19.14
CA LEU A 53 5.29 -9.29 18.77
C LEU A 53 5.18 -8.14 17.77
N LEU A 54 6.00 -7.08 17.92
CA LEU A 54 6.07 -5.99 16.94
C LEU A 54 6.53 -6.49 15.56
N ILE A 55 7.58 -7.31 15.51
CA ILE A 55 8.08 -7.91 14.27
C ILE A 55 7.00 -8.81 13.63
N LEU A 56 6.27 -9.60 14.44
CA LEU A 56 5.21 -10.48 13.96
C LEU A 56 4.04 -9.69 13.38
N GLN A 57 3.57 -8.65 14.07
CA GLN A 57 2.49 -7.77 13.59
C GLN A 57 2.86 -7.13 12.24
N GLN A 58 4.11 -6.69 12.07
CA GLN A 58 4.57 -6.13 10.80
C GLN A 58 4.68 -7.18 9.69
N LYS A 59 5.18 -8.39 9.98
CA LYS A 59 5.19 -9.50 9.00
C LYS A 59 3.78 -9.82 8.50
N LEU A 60 2.81 -9.88 9.42
CA LEU A 60 1.39 -10.12 9.08
C LEU A 60 0.82 -9.00 8.19
N LYS A 61 1.14 -7.72 8.47
CA LYS A 61 0.76 -6.60 7.61
C LYS A 61 1.39 -6.70 6.21
N LYS A 62 2.67 -7.06 6.13
CA LYS A 62 3.38 -7.23 4.84
C LYS A 62 2.81 -8.37 4.01
N THR A 63 2.44 -9.49 4.63
CA THR A 63 1.82 -10.63 3.92
C THR A 63 0.40 -10.35 3.48
N ALA A 64 -0.41 -9.66 4.31
CA ALA A 64 -1.75 -9.23 3.90
C ALA A 64 -1.67 -8.29 2.69
N TYR A 65 -0.73 -7.35 2.71
CA TYR A 65 -0.49 -6.44 1.58
C TYR A 65 -0.01 -7.16 0.32
N ALA A 66 0.90 -8.14 0.46
CA ALA A 66 1.37 -8.94 -0.67
C ALA A 66 0.25 -9.80 -1.29
N GLU A 67 -0.67 -10.30 -0.47
CA GLU A 67 -1.82 -11.07 -0.94
C GLU A 67 -2.87 -10.16 -1.61
N GLU A 68 -3.15 -8.97 -1.06
CA GLU A 68 -3.95 -7.94 -1.74
C GLU A 68 -3.36 -7.55 -3.09
N LEU A 69 -2.04 -7.33 -3.14
CA LEU A 69 -1.32 -7.03 -4.39
C LEU A 69 -1.41 -8.20 -5.38
N ARG A 70 -1.36 -9.45 -4.89
CA ARG A 70 -1.47 -10.65 -5.73
C ARG A 70 -2.88 -10.81 -6.30
N GLN A 71 -3.92 -10.69 -5.47
CA GLN A 71 -5.32 -10.71 -5.91
C GLN A 71 -5.60 -9.57 -6.89
N PHE A 72 -5.03 -8.40 -6.63
CA PHE A 72 -5.11 -7.26 -7.54
C PHE A 72 -4.42 -7.55 -8.88
N LYS A 73 -3.19 -8.09 -8.89
CA LYS A 73 -2.48 -8.48 -10.13
C LYS A 73 -3.27 -9.50 -10.96
N LEU A 74 -3.86 -10.51 -10.31
CA LEU A 74 -4.74 -11.48 -10.98
C LEU A 74 -6.02 -10.82 -11.54
N SER A 75 -6.56 -9.82 -10.86
CA SER A 75 -7.66 -8.99 -11.39
C SER A 75 -7.24 -8.06 -12.54
N MET A 76 -5.95 -7.70 -12.62
CA MET A 76 -5.38 -6.86 -13.67
C MET A 76 -5.02 -7.66 -14.93
N GLU A 77 -4.47 -8.86 -14.79
CA GLU A 77 -4.16 -9.76 -15.93
C GLU A 77 -5.42 -10.17 -16.70
N SER A 78 -6.58 -10.15 -16.06
CA SER A 78 -7.89 -10.35 -16.72
C SER A 78 -8.53 -9.06 -17.26
N ASN A 79 -8.00 -7.87 -16.94
CA ASN A 79 -8.57 -6.59 -17.35
C ASN A 79 -7.90 -6.03 -18.61
N LYS A 80 -8.49 -6.34 -19.78
CA LYS A 80 -8.57 -5.33 -20.86
C LYS A 80 -9.15 -4.04 -20.27
N ARG A 81 -8.68 -2.85 -20.71
CA ARG A 81 -9.14 -1.55 -20.17
C ARG A 81 -10.66 -1.52 -19.99
N LYS A 82 -11.13 -1.62 -18.74
CA LYS A 82 -12.56 -1.56 -18.40
C LYS A 82 -13.14 -0.16 -18.56
N TYR A 83 -12.28 0.86 -18.40
CA TYR A 83 -12.65 2.26 -18.44
C TYR A 83 -11.91 2.98 -19.56
N GLN A 84 -12.63 3.85 -20.25
CA GLN A 84 -12.04 4.79 -21.20
C GLN A 84 -11.14 5.78 -20.45
N ARG A 85 -10.00 6.12 -21.06
CA ARG A 85 -9.06 7.11 -20.52
C ARG A 85 -9.22 8.42 -21.28
N TYR A 86 -9.18 9.52 -20.56
CA TYR A 86 -9.31 10.87 -21.07
C TYR A 86 -8.00 11.61 -20.83
N ALA A 87 -7.43 12.18 -21.89
CA ALA A 87 -6.25 13.02 -21.79
C ALA A 87 -6.61 14.31 -21.06
N VAL A 88 -5.75 14.72 -20.12
CA VAL A 88 -5.90 16.00 -19.42
C VAL A 88 -5.32 17.10 -20.30
N GLY A 89 -6.12 18.12 -20.62
CA GLY A 89 -5.72 19.23 -21.48
C GLY A 89 -4.54 20.01 -20.91
N ARG A 90 -3.72 20.65 -21.78
CA ARG A 90 -2.52 21.39 -21.35
C ARG A 90 -2.79 22.58 -20.41
N GLY A 91 -4.03 23.06 -20.36
CA GLY A 91 -4.47 24.15 -19.48
C GLY A 91 -5.03 23.69 -18.11
N ASP A 92 -5.32 22.40 -17.96
CA ASP A 92 -5.95 21.87 -16.76
C ASP A 92 -4.96 21.71 -15.62
N LYS A 93 -5.10 22.55 -14.61
CA LYS A 93 -4.26 22.55 -13.40
C LYS A 93 -4.74 21.49 -12.41
N ILE A 94 -4.79 20.22 -12.82
CA ILE A 94 -5.04 19.13 -11.87
C ILE A 94 -3.80 18.97 -11.00
N ARG A 95 -3.99 19.15 -9.69
CA ARG A 95 -2.92 18.94 -8.71
C ARG A 95 -3.11 17.57 -8.06
N VAL A 96 -2.09 16.72 -8.15
CA VAL A 96 -2.07 15.42 -7.50
C VAL A 96 -0.97 15.37 -6.47
N PHE A 97 -1.35 15.01 -5.26
CA PHE A 97 -0.46 14.77 -4.14
C PHE A 97 -0.62 13.33 -3.68
N PHE A 98 0.48 12.63 -3.46
CA PHE A 98 0.42 11.32 -2.82
C PHE A 98 1.62 11.08 -1.92
N THR A 99 1.45 10.18 -0.96
CA THR A 99 2.52 9.69 -0.11
C THR A 99 2.91 8.30 -0.58
N VAL A 100 4.16 8.15 -1.01
CA VAL A 100 4.74 6.82 -1.23
C VAL A 100 5.09 6.27 0.14
N VAL A 101 4.53 5.12 0.49
CA VAL A 101 4.81 4.43 1.75
C VAL A 101 5.76 3.28 1.45
N LYS A 102 7.00 3.38 1.97
CA LYS A 102 7.97 2.29 1.91
C LYS A 102 8.32 1.81 3.30
N TYR A 103 8.43 0.49 3.43
CA TYR A 103 8.93 -0.14 4.64
C TYR A 103 10.40 -0.47 4.42
N LEU A 104 11.29 0.29 5.06
CA LEU A 104 12.71 -0.04 5.15
C LEU A 104 12.97 -0.57 6.56
N TRP A 105 13.18 -1.88 6.68
CA TRP A 105 13.28 -2.58 7.97
C TRP A 105 12.07 -2.34 8.88
N VAL A 106 12.23 -1.52 9.93
CA VAL A 106 11.22 -1.21 10.96
C VAL A 106 10.60 0.18 10.73
N PHE A 107 11.14 0.97 9.80
CA PHE A 107 10.73 2.37 9.58
C PHE A 107 9.79 2.51 8.38
N GLU A 108 8.68 3.21 8.61
CA GLU A 108 7.77 3.66 7.56
C GLU A 108 8.31 4.98 6.98
N LEU A 109 8.81 4.93 5.74
CA LEU A 109 9.23 6.11 5.00
C LEU A 109 8.02 6.67 4.26
N LYS A 110 7.65 7.91 4.60
CA LYS A 110 6.58 8.68 3.95
C LYS A 110 7.20 9.83 3.17
N LYS A 111 7.09 9.77 1.85
CA LYS A 111 7.53 10.88 0.99
C LYS A 111 6.34 11.44 0.23
N LYS A 112 6.01 12.72 0.49
CA LYS A 112 5.00 13.45 -0.27
C LYS A 112 5.57 13.81 -1.64
N ARG A 113 4.79 13.55 -2.69
CA ARG A 113 5.16 13.88 -4.07
C ARG A 113 4.04 14.66 -4.75
N PHE A 114 4.45 15.60 -5.60
CA PHE A 114 3.60 16.22 -6.58
C PHE A 114 3.76 15.47 -7.91
N ALA A 115 2.66 15.31 -8.63
CA ALA A 115 2.70 14.72 -9.96
C ALA A 115 1.77 15.46 -10.91
N LYS A 116 2.23 15.61 -12.15
CA LYS A 116 1.42 16.17 -13.23
C LYS A 116 0.54 15.06 -13.80
N VAL A 117 -0.77 15.29 -13.90
CA VAL A 117 -1.68 14.32 -14.51
C VAL A 117 -1.57 14.40 -16.03
N ILE A 118 -1.39 13.25 -16.68
CA ILE A 118 -1.36 13.12 -18.14
C ILE A 118 -2.74 12.68 -18.64
N ASP A 119 -3.31 11.67 -17.99
CA ASP A 119 -4.64 11.16 -18.32
C ASP A 119 -5.36 10.65 -17.06
N ILE A 120 -6.68 10.50 -17.17
CA ILE A 120 -7.54 10.01 -16.09
C ILE A 120 -8.62 9.05 -16.62
N SER A 121 -9.02 8.13 -15.76
CA SER A 121 -10.22 7.31 -15.91
C SER A 121 -10.88 7.11 -14.55
N GLU A 122 -12.09 6.55 -14.51
CA GLU A 122 -12.73 6.14 -13.25
C GLU A 122 -11.89 5.15 -12.44
N GLY A 123 -11.03 4.37 -13.10
CA GLY A 123 -10.21 3.35 -12.46
C GLY A 123 -8.84 3.85 -11.98
N GLY A 124 -8.38 5.02 -12.42
CA GLY A 124 -7.03 5.47 -12.11
C GLY A 124 -6.50 6.61 -12.94
N LEU A 125 -5.21 6.91 -12.75
CA LEU A 125 -4.49 8.04 -13.33
C LEU A 125 -3.24 7.58 -14.07
N LEU A 126 -2.80 8.36 -15.06
CA LEU A 126 -1.42 8.35 -15.54
C LEU A 126 -0.80 9.67 -15.12
N VAL A 127 0.32 9.62 -14.42
CA VAL A 127 0.99 10.81 -13.91
C VAL A 127 2.45 10.84 -14.33
N GLN A 128 2.98 12.05 -14.50
CA GLN A 128 4.40 12.33 -14.66
C GLN A 128 4.98 12.77 -13.33
N THR A 129 6.02 12.08 -12.86
CA THR A 129 6.73 12.40 -11.62
C THR A 129 8.13 11.78 -11.65
N ASP A 130 8.99 12.15 -10.70
CA ASP A 130 10.24 11.43 -10.46
C ASP A 130 9.92 10.02 -9.93
N THR A 131 10.53 8.99 -10.52
CA THR A 131 10.23 7.58 -10.20
C THR A 131 11.38 6.85 -9.52
N LYS A 132 12.48 7.54 -9.17
CA LYS A 132 13.71 6.94 -8.59
C LYS A 132 13.49 6.00 -7.41
N ASP A 133 12.44 6.20 -6.62
CA ASP A 133 12.12 5.42 -5.43
C ASP A 133 10.69 4.84 -5.49
N ILE A 134 10.13 4.63 -6.68
CA ILE A 134 8.78 4.06 -6.86
C ILE A 134 8.92 2.73 -7.62
N ALA A 135 8.32 1.67 -7.09
CA ALA A 135 8.25 0.37 -7.76
C ALA A 135 6.81 -0.01 -8.08
N GLU A 136 6.64 -0.87 -9.08
CA GLU A 136 5.34 -1.49 -9.35
C GLU A 136 4.87 -2.32 -8.15
N GLY A 137 3.62 -2.09 -7.78
CA GLY A 137 2.98 -2.66 -6.62
C GLY A 137 3.15 -1.84 -5.35
N ASP A 138 3.92 -0.73 -5.34
CA ASP A 138 3.96 0.17 -4.17
C ASP A 138 2.61 0.85 -3.95
N LYS A 139 2.32 1.21 -2.69
CA LYS A 139 1.12 1.96 -2.31
C LYS A 139 1.36 3.46 -2.38
N ALA A 140 0.52 4.14 -3.15
CA ALA A 140 0.30 5.57 -3.04
C ALA A 140 -0.82 5.80 -2.03
N SER A 141 -0.47 6.20 -0.81
CA SER A 141 -1.45 6.49 0.25
C SER A 141 -1.83 7.96 0.25
N ALA A 142 -3.05 8.25 0.70
CA ALA A 142 -3.56 9.62 0.83
C ALA A 142 -3.45 10.42 -0.48
N VAL A 143 -3.78 9.78 -1.61
CA VAL A 143 -3.82 10.43 -2.91
C VAL A 143 -4.91 11.49 -2.86
N THR A 144 -4.51 12.74 -3.01
CA THR A 144 -5.40 13.89 -3.10
C THR A 144 -5.33 14.44 -4.51
N ILE A 145 -6.48 14.47 -5.20
CA ILE A 145 -6.59 14.98 -6.56
C ILE A 145 -7.54 16.17 -6.54
N GLU A 146 -7.06 17.31 -6.99
CA GLU A 146 -7.86 18.53 -7.07
C GLU A 146 -8.25 18.77 -8.52
N PHE A 147 -9.53 18.59 -8.82
CA PHE A 147 -10.11 18.93 -10.11
C PHE A 147 -10.68 20.34 -10.05
N PRO A 148 -10.20 21.27 -10.88
CA PRO A 148 -10.87 22.57 -11.05
C PRO A 148 -12.36 22.34 -11.34
N GLN A 149 -13.25 23.07 -10.66
CA GLN A 149 -14.71 23.05 -10.84
C GLN A 149 -15.47 21.74 -10.49
N ALA A 150 -14.80 20.58 -10.44
CA ALA A 150 -15.44 19.32 -10.05
C ALA A 150 -15.25 18.96 -8.56
N GLY A 151 -14.15 19.41 -7.93
CA GLY A 151 -13.89 19.23 -6.50
C GLY A 151 -12.65 18.37 -6.20
N THR A 152 -12.54 17.90 -4.96
CA THR A 152 -11.36 17.17 -4.46
C THR A 152 -11.68 15.71 -4.21
N VAL A 153 -10.82 14.82 -4.71
CA VAL A 153 -10.88 13.38 -4.47
C VAL A 153 -9.79 12.96 -3.51
N LYS A 154 -10.15 12.11 -2.54
CA LYS A 154 -9.22 11.43 -1.65
C LYS A 154 -9.35 9.92 -1.85
N ALA A 155 -8.27 9.27 -2.25
CA ALA A 155 -8.25 7.83 -2.49
C ALA A 155 -6.88 7.24 -2.13
N ASP A 156 -6.86 5.94 -1.91
CA ASP A 156 -5.61 5.18 -1.99
C ASP A 156 -5.44 4.64 -3.42
N ALA A 157 -4.20 4.47 -3.84
CA ALA A 157 -3.88 3.91 -5.15
C ALA A 157 -2.66 2.98 -5.10
N LEU A 158 -2.52 2.15 -6.12
CA LEU A 158 -1.36 1.30 -6.34
C LEU A 158 -0.64 1.74 -7.62
N PHE A 159 0.69 1.71 -7.58
CA PHE A 159 1.52 1.87 -8.77
C PHE A 159 1.42 0.59 -9.60
N VAL A 160 0.74 0.65 -10.74
CA VAL A 160 0.50 -0.54 -11.59
C VAL A 160 1.50 -0.66 -12.74
N ARG A 161 2.09 0.47 -13.13
CA ARG A 161 3.18 0.51 -14.11
C ARG A 161 4.07 1.70 -13.79
N VAL A 162 5.38 1.49 -13.82
CA VAL A 162 6.36 2.55 -13.55
C VAL A 162 7.38 2.59 -14.70
N THR A 163 7.56 3.76 -15.29
CA THR A 163 8.63 4.04 -16.27
C THR A 163 9.61 5.05 -15.68
N SER A 164 10.62 5.45 -16.45
CA SER A 164 11.63 6.42 -16.02
C SER A 164 11.07 7.79 -15.61
N ASP A 165 9.91 8.18 -16.13
CA ASP A 165 9.32 9.51 -15.94
C ASP A 165 7.81 9.50 -15.62
N ARG A 166 7.16 8.32 -15.66
CA ARG A 166 5.70 8.20 -15.52
C ARG A 166 5.31 7.02 -14.65
N CYS A 167 4.16 7.18 -14.01
CA CYS A 167 3.53 6.18 -13.19
C CYS A 167 2.06 6.04 -13.59
N ALA A 168 1.61 4.82 -13.84
CA ALA A 168 0.20 4.49 -13.85
C ALA A 168 -0.24 4.13 -12.43
N LEU A 169 -1.31 4.78 -11.97
CA LEU A 169 -1.91 4.58 -10.66
C LEU A 169 -3.30 3.98 -10.84
N SER A 170 -3.63 2.92 -10.10
CA SER A 170 -4.99 2.37 -10.03
C SER A 170 -5.59 2.66 -8.67
N PHE A 171 -6.80 3.19 -8.64
CA PHE A 171 -7.50 3.46 -7.38
C PHE A 171 -7.86 2.16 -6.66
N VAL A 172 -7.65 2.15 -5.35
CA VAL A 172 -8.05 1.05 -4.46
C VAL A 172 -9.34 1.46 -3.77
N ASN A 173 -10.43 0.77 -4.12
CA ASN A 173 -11.76 0.95 -3.52
C ASN A 173 -12.21 2.42 -3.33
N PRO A 174 -12.20 3.26 -4.39
CA PRO A 174 -12.62 4.65 -4.25
C PRO A 174 -14.09 4.74 -3.84
N THR A 175 -14.39 5.67 -2.92
CA THR A 175 -15.76 5.92 -2.44
C THR A 175 -16.68 6.38 -3.57
N ASN A 176 -17.99 6.14 -3.44
CA ASN A 176 -18.97 6.58 -4.45
C ASN A 176 -18.91 8.09 -4.69
N ALA A 177 -18.71 8.89 -3.63
CA ALA A 177 -18.51 10.33 -3.75
C ALA A 177 -17.28 10.68 -4.61
N SER A 178 -16.14 10.00 -4.40
CA SER A 178 -14.94 10.20 -5.19
C SER A 178 -15.14 9.83 -6.66
N ARG A 179 -15.82 8.70 -6.93
CA ARG A 179 -16.17 8.29 -8.30
C ARG A 179 -17.06 9.31 -8.99
N ASN A 180 -18.04 9.87 -8.29
CA ASN A 180 -18.94 10.87 -8.85
C ASN A 180 -18.21 12.17 -9.21
N ILE A 181 -17.23 12.59 -8.41
CA ILE A 181 -16.38 13.75 -8.74
C ILE A 181 -15.54 13.48 -9.99
N ILE A 182 -14.92 12.29 -10.09
CA ILE A 182 -14.14 11.90 -11.28
C ILE A 182 -15.03 11.89 -12.53
N LYS A 183 -16.21 11.29 -12.44
CA LYS A 183 -17.20 11.28 -13.55
C LYS A 183 -17.62 12.68 -13.94
N LYS A 184 -17.90 13.55 -12.96
CA LYS A 184 -18.26 14.96 -13.20
C LYS A 184 -17.15 15.68 -13.96
N TYR A 185 -15.90 15.52 -13.55
CA TYR A 185 -14.75 16.12 -14.24
C TYR A 185 -14.62 15.60 -15.68
N ILE A 186 -14.71 14.28 -15.89
CA ILE A 186 -14.64 13.68 -17.22
C ILE A 186 -15.76 14.23 -18.13
N LEU A 187 -16.97 14.34 -17.61
CA LEU A 187 -18.13 14.87 -18.35
C LEU A 187 -17.91 16.33 -18.75
N LEU A 188 -17.51 17.19 -17.81
CA LEU A 188 -17.25 18.61 -18.08
C LEU A 188 -16.21 18.79 -19.18
N ASN A 189 -15.09 18.08 -19.09
CA ASN A 189 -14.03 18.15 -20.11
C ASN A 189 -14.46 17.59 -21.47
N SER A 190 -15.31 16.55 -21.49
CA SER A 190 -15.82 16.02 -22.75
C SER A 190 -16.76 16.99 -23.48
N LEU A 191 -17.49 17.83 -22.74
CA LEU A 191 -18.38 18.85 -23.29
C LEU A 191 -17.59 20.08 -23.80
N GLU A 192 -16.55 20.51 -23.07
CA GLU A 192 -15.68 21.60 -23.52
C GLU A 192 -14.95 21.24 -24.84
N LEU A 193 -14.57 19.97 -25.01
CA LEU A 193 -13.99 19.46 -26.25
C LEU A 193 -14.99 19.38 -27.41
N SER A 194 -16.30 19.31 -27.15
CA SER A 194 -17.32 19.30 -28.21
C SER A 194 -17.79 20.69 -28.64
N ASP A 195 -17.75 21.68 -27.73
CA ASP A 195 -18.16 23.06 -28.03
C ASP A 195 -17.04 23.88 -28.71
N GLY A 196 -15.77 23.49 -28.51
CA GLY A 196 -14.63 24.01 -29.27
C GLY A 196 -14.45 23.25 -30.59
N LYS A 197 -15.19 23.64 -31.63
CA LYS A 197 -15.06 23.10 -32.99
C LYS A 197 -13.59 22.89 -33.42
N GLY A 198 -13.30 21.69 -33.91
CA GLY A 198 -12.18 21.44 -34.83
C GLY A 198 -12.37 22.11 -36.18
#